data_AF-A0A844YKR3-F1
#
_entry.id   AF-A0A844YKR3-F1
#
_cell.length_a   1.000
_cell.length_b   1.000
_cell.length_c   1.000
_cell.angle_alpha   90.00
_cell.angle_beta   90.00
_cell.angle_gamma   90.00
#
_symmetry.space_group_name_H-M   'P 1'
#
loop_
_entity.id
_entity.type
_entity.pdbx_description
1 polymer ?
#
loop_
_entity_poly.entity_id
_entity_poly.type
_entity_poly.pdbx_seq_one_letter_code
_entity_poly.pdbx_strand_id
1 'polypeptide(L)'
;MADPFHALADPTRRSLLDRLYAGGGLTLRKMCDGLPISRQAVSKHIRVLEEAELVVVVPRGREKLHYLNPVPLAKIAHRWIGKFEDVRIDALADLRD
;
A
#
# COMPACT_ATOMS: atom_id res chain seq x y z
N MET A 1 -8.54 8.29 11.73
CA MET A 1 -8.20 7.20 10.80
C MET A 1 -8.04 7.82 9.43
N ALA A 2 -6.84 7.76 8.84
CA ALA A 2 -6.64 8.34 7.52
C ALA A 2 -7.36 7.48 6.47
N ASP A 3 -7.90 8.11 5.43
CA ASP A 3 -8.60 7.41 4.36
C ASP A 3 -7.60 6.62 3.50
N PRO A 4 -7.76 5.28 3.36
CA PRO A 4 -6.93 4.47 2.47
C PRO A 4 -6.90 4.97 1.03
N PHE A 5 -7.96 5.57 0.50
CA PHE A 5 -7.95 6.12 -0.86
C PHE A 5 -6.98 7.30 -0.96
N HIS A 6 -7.00 8.20 0.02
CA HIS A 6 -6.03 9.29 0.10
C HIS A 6 -4.59 8.76 0.22
N ALA A 7 -4.38 7.73 1.04
CA ALA A 7 -3.07 7.09 1.17
C ALA A 7 -2.62 6.41 -0.13
N LEU A 8 -3.52 5.85 -0.94
CA LEU A 8 -3.17 5.17 -2.20
C LEU A 8 -3.00 6.12 -3.39
N ALA A 9 -3.47 7.37 -3.30
CA ALA A 9 -3.39 8.33 -4.41
C ALA A 9 -1.94 8.63 -4.86
N ASP A 10 -0.96 8.52 -3.96
CA ASP A 10 0.44 8.80 -4.24
C ASP A 10 1.17 7.55 -4.81
N PRO A 11 1.85 7.66 -5.96
CA PRO A 11 2.54 6.53 -6.60
C PRO A 11 3.73 6.01 -5.78
N THR A 12 4.42 6.87 -5.03
CA THR A 12 5.51 6.47 -4.13
C THR A 12 4.98 5.58 -3.02
N ARG A 13 3.82 5.94 -2.43
CA ARG A 13 3.18 5.13 -1.39
C ARG A 13 2.78 3.75 -1.92
N ARG A 14 2.21 3.67 -3.13
CA ARG A 14 1.91 2.39 -3.80
C ARG A 14 3.17 1.55 -4.01
N SER A 15 4.25 2.15 -4.53
CA SER A 15 5.53 1.45 -4.72
C SER A 15 6.14 0.93 -3.42
N LEU A 16 6.00 1.67 -2.31
CA LEU A 16 6.41 1.20 -0.99
C LEU A 16 5.59 -0.01 -0.53
N LEU A 17 4.28 -0.04 -0.79
CA LEU A 17 3.44 -1.20 -0.48
C LEU A 17 3.84 -2.43 -1.32
N ASP A 18 4.16 -2.24 -2.62
CA ASP A 18 4.66 -3.32 -3.49
C ASP A 18 5.97 -3.92 -2.96
N ARG A 19 6.88 -3.06 -2.49
CA ARG A 19 8.14 -3.50 -1.85
C ARG A 19 7.88 -4.31 -0.58
N LEU A 20 6.93 -3.87 0.26
CA LEU A 20 6.56 -4.59 1.48
C LEU A 20 5.92 -5.94 1.18
N TYR A 21 5.09 -6.00 0.13
CA TYR A 21 4.49 -7.25 -0.37
C TYR A 21 5.57 -8.25 -0.79
N ALA A 22 6.55 -7.82 -1.60
CA ALA A 22 7.62 -8.67 -2.07
C ALA A 22 8.61 -9.10 -0.96
N GLY A 23 8.88 -8.20 0.00
CA GLY A 23 9.96 -8.37 0.98
C GLY A 23 9.59 -9.14 2.26
N GLY A 24 8.31 -9.27 2.60
CA GLY A 24 7.89 -10.02 3.79
C GLY A 24 8.36 -9.41 5.11
N GLY A 25 8.29 -8.09 5.26
CA GLY A 25 8.73 -7.36 6.45
C GLY A 25 10.09 -6.68 6.27
N LEU A 26 10.11 -5.35 6.13
CA LEU A 26 11.32 -4.60 5.80
C LEU A 26 11.65 -3.55 6.86
N THR A 27 12.95 -3.35 7.11
CA THR A 27 13.40 -2.19 7.89
C THR A 27 13.25 -0.91 7.08
N LEU A 28 13.17 0.23 7.74
CA LEU A 28 13.13 1.53 7.04
C LEU A 28 14.35 1.71 6.13
N ARG A 29 15.52 1.17 6.53
CA ARG A 29 16.73 1.19 5.71
C ARG A 29 16.51 0.45 4.39
N LYS A 30 16.08 -0.82 4.46
CA LYS A 30 15.79 -1.62 3.26
C LYS A 30 14.72 -1.00 2.37
N MET A 31 13.73 -0.34 2.97
CA MET A 31 12.69 0.39 2.22
C MET A 31 13.25 1.56 1.41
N CYS A 32 14.35 2.18 1.85
CA CYS A 32 14.98 3.29 1.13
C CYS A 32 15.87 2.83 -0.03
N ASP A 33 16.28 1.57 -0.07
CA ASP A 33 17.30 1.08 -1.01
C ASP A 33 16.83 1.26 -2.46
N GLY A 34 17.62 1.98 -3.27
CA GLY A 34 17.34 2.22 -4.69
C GLY A 34 16.17 3.19 -4.97
N LEU A 35 15.69 3.93 -3.97
CA LEU A 35 14.72 5.00 -4.19
C LEU A 35 15.39 6.36 -4.37
N PRO A 36 14.93 7.22 -5.29
CA PRO A 36 15.49 8.56 -5.51
C PRO A 36 14.96 9.58 -4.48
N ILE A 37 14.66 9.16 -3.26
CA ILE A 37 14.11 10.02 -2.20
C ILE A 37 14.83 9.79 -0.88
N SER A 38 14.80 10.81 -0.01
CA SER A 38 15.46 10.74 1.28
C SER A 38 14.78 9.76 2.24
N ARG A 39 15.54 9.26 3.21
CA ARG A 39 15.00 8.43 4.29
C ARG A 39 13.89 9.14 5.08
N GLN A 40 13.99 10.46 5.24
CA GLN A 40 12.96 11.27 5.88
C GLN A 40 11.68 11.30 5.06
N ALA A 41 11.77 11.40 3.73
CA ALA A 41 10.61 11.33 2.84
C ALA A 41 9.94 9.94 2.92
N VAL A 42 10.71 8.85 2.88
CA VAL A 42 10.18 7.48 3.07
C VAL A 42 9.48 7.36 4.42
N SER A 43 10.09 7.86 5.50
CA SER A 43 9.48 7.84 6.84
C SER A 43 8.14 8.57 6.89
N LYS A 44 8.01 9.73 6.23
CA LYS A 44 6.74 10.46 6.11
C LYS A 44 5.69 9.64 5.36
N HIS A 45 6.05 9.02 4.25
CA HIS A 45 5.15 8.15 3.49
C HIS A 45 4.67 6.95 4.31
N ILE A 46 5.59 6.30 5.03
CA ILE A 46 5.28 5.16 5.90
C ILE A 46 4.33 5.58 7.03
N ARG A 47 4.53 6.75 7.64
CA ARG A 47 3.58 7.26 8.64
C ARG A 47 2.17 7.43 8.07
N VAL A 48 2.03 8.01 6.87
CA VAL A 48 0.71 8.14 6.23
C VAL A 48 0.07 6.77 5.97
N LEU A 49 0.88 5.78 5.56
CA LEU A 49 0.40 4.40 5.35
C LEU A 49 0.01 3.71 6.66
N GLU A 50 0.75 3.93 7.75
CA GLU A 50 0.40 3.45 9.10
C GLU A 50 -0.91 4.08 9.60
N GLU A 51 -1.10 5.39 9.43
CA GLU A 51 -2.32 6.11 9.81
C GLU A 51 -3.57 5.65 9.04
N ALA A 52 -3.35 5.12 7.83
CA ALA A 52 -4.37 4.50 6.97
C ALA A 52 -4.47 2.97 7.18
N GLU A 53 -3.78 2.44 8.19
CA GLU A 53 -3.72 1.01 8.53
C GLU A 53 -3.20 0.10 7.41
N LEU A 54 -2.55 0.64 6.38
CA LEU A 54 -1.98 -0.11 5.25
C LEU A 54 -0.59 -0.70 5.59
N VAL A 55 0.05 -0.20 6.65
CA VAL A 55 1.32 -0.70 7.16
C VAL A 55 1.22 -0.96 8.65
N VAL A 56 1.79 -2.09 9.10
CA VAL A 56 1.95 -2.44 10.51
C VAL A 56 3.42 -2.48 10.85
N VAL A 57 3.79 -1.91 12.00
CA VAL A 57 5.17 -1.87 12.48
C VAL A 57 5.35 -2.77 13.68
N VAL A 58 6.29 -3.71 13.56
CA VAL A 58 6.61 -4.67 14.61
C VAL A 58 8.05 -4.43 15.08
N PRO A 59 8.27 -4.12 16.36
CA PRO A 59 9.61 -4.08 16.94
C PRO A 59 10.26 -5.47 16.90
N ARG A 60 11.51 -5.53 16.45
CA ARG A 60 12.34 -6.76 16.48
C ARG A 60 13.73 -6.42 17.01
N GLY A 61 13.90 -6.58 18.32
CA GLY A 61 15.13 -6.19 19.01
C GLY A 61 15.37 -4.68 18.90
N ARG A 62 16.49 -4.28 18.28
CA ARG A 62 16.85 -2.86 18.06
C ARG A 62 16.26 -2.27 16.78
N GLU A 63 15.61 -3.07 15.95
CA GLU A 63 15.06 -2.64 14.67
C GLU A 63 13.53 -2.63 14.68
N LYS A 64 12.96 -1.90 13.71
CA LYS A 64 11.52 -1.92 13.41
C LYS A 64 11.33 -2.53 12.03
N LEU A 65 10.49 -3.55 11.94
CA LEU A 65 10.06 -4.15 10.67
C LEU A 65 8.67 -3.62 10.32
N HIS A 66 8.50 -3.22 9.07
CA HIS A 66 7.26 -2.71 8.51
C HIS A 66 6.68 -3.80 7.63
N TYR A 67 5.40 -4.07 7.77
CA TYR A 67 4.67 -5.10 7.05
C TYR A 67 3.49 -4.47 6.32
N LEU A 68 3.18 -4.96 5.13
CA LEU A 68 1.92 -4.66 4.47
C LEU A 68 0.78 -5.22 5.32
N ASN A 69 -0.23 -4.41 5.59
CA ASN A 69 -1.52 -4.87 6.08
C ASN A 69 -2.53 -4.87 4.94
N PRO A 70 -2.92 -6.04 4.41
CA PRO A 70 -3.84 -6.14 3.28
C PRO A 70 -5.30 -5.92 3.69
N VAL A 71 -5.62 -5.86 4.98
CA VAL A 71 -7.02 -5.82 5.47
C VAL A 71 -7.82 -4.61 4.92
N PRO A 72 -7.30 -3.36 4.95
CA PRO A 72 -8.04 -2.23 4.37
C PRO A 72 -8.27 -2.38 2.86
N LEU A 73 -7.30 -2.94 2.14
CA LEU A 73 -7.40 -3.19 0.69
C LEU A 73 -8.47 -4.24 0.40
N ALA A 74 -8.49 -5.34 1.15
CA ALA A 74 -9.51 -6.38 1.01
C ALA A 74 -10.92 -5.83 1.26
N LYS A 75 -11.09 -4.94 2.26
CA LYS A 75 -12.37 -4.27 2.52
C LYS A 75 -12.81 -3.38 1.36
N ILE A 76 -11.88 -2.62 0.77
CA ILE A 76 -12.16 -1.78 -0.41
C ILE A 76 -12.56 -2.66 -1.60
N ALA A 77 -11.78 -3.71 -1.86
CA ALA A 77 -12.02 -4.65 -2.94
C ALA A 77 -13.39 -5.31 -2.80
N HIS A 78 -13.70 -5.88 -1.64
CA HIS A 78 -15.00 -6.52 -1.40
C HIS A 78 -16.18 -5.54 -1.50
N ARG A 79 -16.03 -4.31 -1.00
CA ARG A 79 -17.12 -3.32 -1.02
C ARG A 79 -17.43 -2.79 -2.42
N TRP A 80 -16.39 -2.59 -3.22
CA TRP A 80 -16.47 -1.86 -4.49
C TRP A 80 -16.08 -2.72 -5.69
N ILE A 81 -14.91 -3.36 -5.68
CA ILE A 81 -14.34 -4.07 -6.85
C ILE A 81 -15.07 -5.39 -7.11
N GLY A 82 -15.33 -6.20 -6.08
CA GLY A 82 -15.97 -7.52 -6.25
C GLY A 82 -17.34 -7.47 -6.93
N LYS A 83 -18.04 -6.33 -6.86
CA LYS A 83 -19.31 -6.10 -7.57
C LYS A 83 -19.15 -5.93 -9.09
N PHE A 84 -17.96 -5.53 -9.53
CA PHE A 84 -17.59 -5.38 -10.93
C PHE A 84 -16.83 -6.60 -11.46
N GLU A 85 -16.43 -7.55 -10.61
CA GLU A 85 -15.87 -8.83 -11.08
C GLU A 85 -16.96 -9.73 -11.69
N ASP A 86 -18.21 -9.61 -11.22
CA ASP A 86 -19.38 -10.30 -11.80
C ASP A 86 -19.92 -9.63 -13.08
N VAL A 87 -19.68 -8.33 -13.24
CA VAL A 87 -20.03 -7.59 -14.47
C VAL A 87 -18.84 -7.71 -15.40
N ARG A 88 -18.96 -8.47 -16.49
CA ARG A 88 -17.97 -8.53 -17.59
C ARG A 88 -17.49 -7.11 -17.94
N ILE A 89 -16.36 -6.70 -17.34
CA ILE A 89 -15.64 -5.47 -17.67
C ILE A 89 -15.27 -5.51 -19.16
N ASP A 90 -15.02 -6.71 -19.70
CA ASP A 90 -14.81 -6.96 -21.12
C ASP A 90 -16.00 -6.48 -21.97
N ALA A 91 -17.24 -6.72 -21.53
CA ALA A 91 -18.43 -6.28 -22.26
C ALA A 91 -18.63 -4.75 -22.22
N LEU A 92 -18.02 -4.05 -21.26
CA LEU A 92 -18.03 -2.59 -21.19
C LEU A 92 -16.87 -1.96 -21.97
N ALA A 93 -15.76 -2.68 -22.16
CA ALA A 93 -14.66 -2.23 -23.02
C ALA A 93 -15.10 -2.11 -24.49
N ASP A 94 -16.01 -2.99 -24.92
CA ASP A 94 -16.60 -3.02 -26.26
C ASP A 94 -17.65 -1.91 -26.51
N LEU A 95 -18.08 -1.17 -25.48
CA LEU A 95 -19.05 -0.06 -25.61
C LEU A 95 -18.40 1.30 -25.85
N ARG A 96 -17.07 1.36 -25.94
CA ARG A 96 -16.33 2.61 -26.13
C ARG A 96 -15.96 2.88 -27.60
N ASP A 97 -16.67 2.24 -28.53
CA ASP A 97 -16.61 2.49 -29.97
C ASP A 97 -17.87 3.20 -30.48
#